data_AF-A0A820B9B3-F1
#
_entry.id   AF-A0A820B9B3-F1
#
_cell.length_a   1.000
_cell.length_b   1.000
_cell.length_c   1.000
_cell.angle_alpha   90.00
_cell.angle_beta   90.00
_cell.angle_gamma   90.00
#
_symmetry.space_group_name_H-M   'P 1'
#
loop_
_entity.id
_entity.type
_entity.pdbx_description
1 polymer ?
#
loop_
_entity_poly.entity_id
_entity_poly.type
_entity_poly.pdbx_seq_one_letter_code
_entity_poly.pdbx_strand_id
1 'polypeptide(L)'
;MLEEYAFDHVLRAYVREELLEEAFTNDEQQCILEIFSRETFKKQNRAPVWKIVDNWISMLKRLMVHILNANVSLDVPIQFYLERTDLWNDRVTDADLTAFQVHDDILLQHTYMTLCGLERQYQMRNKHQSK
;
A
#
# COMPACT_ATOMS: atom_id res chain seq x y z
N MET A 1 10.31 10.95 -1.25
CA MET A 1 11.28 10.82 -0.11
C MET A 1 12.40 9.85 -0.46
N LEU A 2 13.49 9.79 0.33
CA LEU A 2 14.65 8.90 0.06
C LEU A 2 14.25 7.42 -0.02
N GLU A 3 13.36 6.96 0.86
CA GLU A 3 12.89 5.56 0.86
C GLU A 3 12.07 5.21 -0.37
N GLU A 4 11.17 6.10 -0.80
CA GLU A 4 10.41 5.92 -2.05
C GLU A 4 11.35 5.85 -3.27
N TYR A 5 12.38 6.71 -3.28
CA TYR A 5 13.42 6.68 -4.31
C TYR A 5 14.22 5.38 -4.27
N ALA A 6 14.65 4.94 -3.09
CA ALA A 6 15.35 3.68 -2.90
C ALA A 6 14.50 2.49 -3.35
N PHE A 7 13.20 2.51 -3.04
CA PHE A 7 12.28 1.50 -3.54
C PHE A 7 12.21 1.51 -5.07
N ASP A 8 11.86 2.64 -5.67
CA ASP A 8 11.60 2.70 -7.12
C ASP A 8 12.84 2.40 -7.97
N HIS A 9 14.03 2.81 -7.53
CA HIS A 9 15.26 2.72 -8.32
C HIS A 9 16.20 1.58 -7.92
N VAL A 10 16.03 1.00 -6.73
CA VAL A 10 16.94 -0.04 -6.22
C VAL A 10 16.13 -1.27 -5.83
N LEU A 11 15.26 -1.17 -4.84
CA LEU A 11 14.70 -2.34 -4.16
C LEU A 11 13.54 -3.01 -4.91
N ARG A 12 12.87 -2.32 -5.84
CA ARG A 12 11.78 -2.90 -6.64
C ARG A 12 12.22 -4.15 -7.43
N ALA A 13 13.50 -4.21 -7.83
CA ALA A 13 14.06 -5.37 -8.53
C ALA A 13 14.39 -6.57 -7.61
N TYR A 14 14.38 -6.35 -6.29
CA TYR A 14 14.75 -7.35 -5.27
C TYR A 14 13.57 -7.71 -4.37
N VAL A 15 12.35 -7.58 -4.89
CA VAL A 15 11.14 -8.01 -4.18
C VAL A 15 11.20 -9.53 -4.00
N ARG A 16 10.93 -10.00 -2.78
CA ARG A 16 10.89 -11.43 -2.44
C ARG A 16 9.82 -12.14 -3.26
N GLU A 17 10.05 -13.41 -3.61
CA GLU A 17 9.11 -14.19 -4.43
C GLU A 17 7.70 -14.22 -3.82
N GLU A 18 7.59 -14.33 -2.50
CA GLU A 18 6.30 -14.37 -1.77
C GLU A 18 5.52 -13.05 -1.84
N LEU A 19 6.17 -11.96 -2.26
CA LEU A 19 5.55 -10.64 -2.43
C LEU A 19 5.20 -10.34 -3.90
N LEU A 20 5.74 -11.09 -4.86
CA LEU A 20 5.53 -10.83 -6.29
C LEU A 20 4.05 -10.95 -6.68
N GLU A 21 3.61 -10.20 -7.69
CA GLU A 21 2.22 -10.32 -8.17
C GLU A 21 1.93 -11.74 -8.66
N GLU A 22 2.90 -12.36 -9.32
CA GLU A 22 2.84 -13.70 -9.90
C GLU A 22 2.71 -14.82 -8.86
N ALA A 23 3.00 -14.54 -7.58
CA ALA A 23 2.75 -15.49 -6.50
C ALA A 23 1.25 -15.65 -6.19
N PHE A 24 0.40 -14.75 -6.69
CA PHE A 24 -1.03 -14.73 -6.46
C PHE A 24 -1.79 -14.87 -7.78
N THR A 25 -2.92 -15.57 -7.75
CA THR A 25 -3.82 -15.66 -8.91
C THR A 25 -4.44 -14.28 -9.22
N ASN A 26 -4.85 -14.06 -10.47
CA ASN A 26 -5.51 -12.80 -10.84
C ASN A 26 -6.76 -12.51 -10.00
N ASP A 27 -7.50 -13.56 -9.62
CA ASP A 27 -8.71 -13.42 -8.80
C ASP A 27 -8.37 -13.00 -7.36
N GLU A 28 -7.33 -13.58 -6.77
CA GLU A 28 -6.80 -13.14 -5.47
C GLU A 28 -6.29 -11.70 -5.55
N GLN A 29 -5.57 -11.35 -6.61
CA GLN A 29 -5.07 -10.00 -6.83
C GLN A 29 -6.20 -8.97 -6.86
N GLN A 30 -7.23 -9.25 -7.65
CA GLN A 30 -8.38 -8.36 -7.76
C GLN A 30 -9.15 -8.30 -6.44
N CYS A 31 -9.39 -9.44 -5.79
CA CYS A 31 -10.11 -9.51 -4.53
C CYS A 31 -9.42 -8.69 -3.43
N ILE A 32 -8.11 -8.90 -3.23
CA ILE A 32 -7.35 -8.17 -2.20
C ILE A 32 -7.32 -6.67 -2.50
N LEU A 33 -7.08 -6.28 -3.75
CA LEU A 33 -7.07 -4.86 -4.13
C LEU A 33 -8.44 -4.20 -3.92
N GLU A 34 -9.53 -4.91 -4.17
CA GLU A 34 -10.88 -4.43 -3.93
C GLU A 34 -11.18 -4.27 -2.44
N ILE A 35 -10.87 -5.28 -1.62
CA ILE A 35 -11.01 -5.23 -0.17
C ILE A 35 -10.19 -4.06 0.38
N PHE A 36 -8.91 -3.99 0.01
CA PHE A 36 -8.01 -2.91 0.45
C PHE A 36 -8.59 -1.56 0.06
N SER A 37 -8.97 -1.36 -1.20
CA SER A 37 -9.51 -0.08 -1.67
C SER A 37 -10.80 0.33 -0.94
N ARG A 38 -11.70 -0.63 -0.71
CA ARG A 38 -12.99 -0.42 -0.02
C ARG A 38 -12.78 0.00 1.43
N GLU A 39 -11.92 -0.72 2.15
CA GLU A 39 -11.63 -0.43 3.55
C GLU A 39 -10.76 0.81 3.72
N THR A 40 -9.95 1.14 2.70
CA THR A 40 -9.09 2.32 2.66
C THR A 40 -9.78 3.54 2.04
N PHE A 41 -9.23 4.08 0.95
CA PHE A 41 -9.55 5.40 0.41
C PHE A 41 -10.95 5.52 -0.21
N LYS A 42 -11.67 4.42 -0.47
CA LYS A 42 -13.05 4.47 -0.99
C LYS A 42 -14.12 4.57 0.10
N LYS A 43 -13.75 4.44 1.38
CA LYS A 43 -14.70 4.55 2.50
C LYS A 43 -15.30 5.95 2.57
N GLN A 44 -16.64 6.07 2.51
CA GLN A 44 -17.33 7.37 2.33
C GLN A 44 -17.04 8.38 3.44
N ASN A 45 -17.07 7.93 4.70
CA ASN A 45 -16.95 8.76 5.91
C ASN A 45 -15.49 8.96 6.38
N ARG A 46 -14.54 8.91 5.45
CA ARG A 46 -13.11 8.97 5.77
C ARG A 46 -12.56 10.37 5.59
N ALA A 47 -11.58 10.74 6.43
CA ALA A 47 -10.88 12.02 6.35
C ALA A 47 -10.32 12.27 4.93
N PRO A 48 -10.36 13.51 4.41
CA PRO A 48 -9.93 13.82 3.05
C PRO A 48 -8.50 13.38 2.72
N VAL A 49 -7.57 13.44 3.69
CA VAL A 49 -6.17 13.00 3.53
C VAL A 49 -6.07 11.54 3.07
N TRP A 50 -7.02 10.71 3.46
CA TRP A 50 -7.03 9.29 3.10
C TRP A 50 -7.69 8.99 1.77
N LYS A 51 -8.39 9.94 1.15
CA LYS A 51 -8.96 9.77 -0.19
C LYS A 51 -7.90 9.97 -1.28
N ILE A 52 -6.73 10.48 -0.90
CA ILE A 52 -5.59 10.73 -1.79
C ILE A 52 -4.81 9.42 -1.97
N VAL A 53 -4.95 8.80 -3.15
CA VAL A 53 -4.29 7.52 -3.48
C VAL A 53 -2.75 7.61 -3.36
N ASP A 54 -2.17 8.77 -3.67
CA ASP A 54 -0.72 8.99 -3.54
C ASP A 54 -0.18 8.78 -2.14
N ASN A 55 -0.97 9.08 -1.10
CA ASN A 55 -0.56 8.86 0.27
C ASN A 55 -0.39 7.36 0.56
N TRP A 56 -1.28 6.53 0.01
CA TRP A 56 -1.21 5.07 0.14
C TRP A 56 -0.05 4.48 -0.65
N ILE A 57 0.15 4.94 -1.89
CA ILE A 57 1.31 4.51 -2.71
C ILE A 57 2.62 4.87 -2.00
N SER A 58 2.74 6.11 -1.51
CA SER A 58 3.91 6.58 -0.77
C SER A 58 4.18 5.72 0.46
N MET A 59 3.18 5.46 1.29
CA MET A 59 3.33 4.64 2.49
C MET A 59 3.71 3.19 2.15
N LEU A 60 3.03 2.55 1.17
CA LEU A 60 3.33 1.17 0.77
C LEU A 60 4.76 1.03 0.23
N LYS A 61 5.28 2.01 -0.50
CA LYS A 61 6.69 2.01 -0.94
C LYS A 61 7.65 2.02 0.24
N ARG A 62 7.41 2.87 1.25
CA ARG A 62 8.24 2.92 2.46
C ARG A 62 8.15 1.64 3.26
N LEU A 63 6.93 1.10 3.42
CA LEU A 63 6.70 -0.20 4.04
C LEU A 63 7.52 -1.30 3.35
N MET A 64 7.55 -1.35 2.01
CA MET A 64 8.36 -2.30 1.27
C MET A 64 9.86 -2.18 1.57
N VAL A 65 10.40 -0.96 1.74
CA VAL A 65 11.81 -0.78 2.17
C VAL A 65 12.06 -1.45 3.51
N HIS A 66 11.14 -1.35 4.47
CA HIS A 66 11.29 -1.98 5.77
C HIS A 66 11.15 -3.50 5.72
N ILE A 67 10.16 -4.01 4.97
CA ILE A 67 9.91 -5.45 4.86
C ILE A 67 11.05 -6.16 4.13
N LEU A 68 11.54 -5.60 3.02
CA LEU A 68 12.60 -6.22 2.22
C LEU A 68 13.95 -6.26 2.94
N ASN A 69 14.19 -5.31 3.85
CA ASN A 69 15.44 -5.25 4.62
C ASN A 69 15.37 -5.99 5.96
N ALA A 70 14.23 -6.58 6.32
CA ALA A 70 14.02 -7.21 7.62
C ALA A 70 13.62 -8.68 7.49
N ASN A 71 14.04 -9.49 8.47
CA ASN A 71 13.57 -10.87 8.59
C ASN A 71 12.22 -10.90 9.34
N VAL A 72 11.16 -10.49 8.64
CA VAL A 72 9.79 -10.44 9.16
C VAL A 72 8.92 -11.55 8.57
N SER A 73 7.97 -12.04 9.38
CA SER A 73 6.90 -12.91 8.87
C SER A 73 5.96 -12.11 7.97
N LEU A 74 5.60 -12.68 6.82
CA LEU A 74 4.71 -12.03 5.86
C LEU A 74 3.23 -12.40 6.07
N ASP A 75 2.94 -13.41 6.90
CA ASP A 75 1.59 -13.88 7.25
C ASP A 75 0.96 -13.07 8.39
N VAL A 76 1.34 -11.81 8.52
CA VAL A 76 0.82 -10.90 9.56
C VAL A 76 -0.05 -9.81 8.91
N PRO A 77 -1.17 -9.42 9.53
CA PRO A 77 -2.02 -8.34 9.04
C PRO A 77 -1.24 -7.06 8.75
N ILE A 78 -1.51 -6.45 7.58
CA ILE A 78 -0.87 -5.19 7.18
C ILE A 78 -1.23 -4.04 8.13
N GLN A 79 -2.39 -4.12 8.80
CA GLN A 79 -2.89 -3.11 9.73
C GLN A 79 -1.85 -2.68 10.77
N PHE A 80 -1.08 -3.61 11.32
CA PHE A 80 -0.01 -3.31 12.30
C PHE A 80 1.03 -2.32 11.77
N TYR A 81 1.25 -2.30 10.46
CA TYR A 81 2.18 -1.39 9.81
C TYR A 81 1.48 -0.13 9.33
N LEU A 82 0.20 -0.19 8.97
CA LEU A 82 -0.56 1.01 8.62
C LEU A 82 -0.70 1.98 9.80
N GLU A 83 -0.63 1.48 11.05
CA GLU A 83 -0.67 2.29 12.27
C GLU A 83 0.66 2.97 12.61
N ARG A 84 1.74 2.66 11.88
CA ARG A 84 3.06 3.26 12.11
C ARG A 84 3.16 4.66 11.54
N THR A 85 3.29 5.65 12.42
CA THR A 85 3.39 7.08 12.06
C THR A 85 4.58 7.41 11.15
N ASP A 86 5.70 6.70 11.31
CA ASP A 86 6.93 6.94 10.54
C ASP A 86 6.83 6.57 9.06
N LEU A 87 5.87 5.70 8.69
CA LEU A 87 5.65 5.30 7.30
C LEU A 87 4.81 6.31 6.51
N TRP A 88 4.17 7.26 7.18
CA TRP A 88 3.31 8.24 6.54
C TRP A 88 4.03 9.55 6.25
N ASN A 89 3.50 10.33 5.32
CA ASN A 89 3.99 11.70 5.13
C ASN A 89 3.51 12.60 6.27
N ASP A 90 4.14 13.77 6.37
CA ASP A 90 3.89 14.83 7.35
C ASP A 90 2.46 15.37 7.36
N ARG A 91 1.63 14.97 6.39
CA ARG A 91 0.22 15.37 6.28
C ARG A 91 -0.74 14.46 7.05
N VAL A 92 -0.25 13.34 7.58
CA VAL A 92 -1.02 12.37 8.34
C VAL A 92 -0.73 12.55 9.83
N THR A 93 -1.78 12.70 10.62
CA THR A 93 -1.68 12.79 12.09
C THR A 93 -2.00 11.44 12.76
N ASP A 94 -1.57 11.26 14.01
CA ASP A 94 -1.92 10.09 14.81
C ASP A 94 -3.45 9.88 14.91
N ALA A 95 -4.20 10.98 14.99
CA ALA A 95 -5.67 10.94 15.00
C ALA A 95 -6.22 10.38 13.68
N ASP A 96 -5.60 10.71 12.55
CA ASP A 96 -5.99 10.17 11.25
C ASP A 96 -5.76 8.66 11.17
N LEU A 97 -4.70 8.14 11.81
CA LEU A 97 -4.35 6.71 11.79
C LEU A 97 -5.39 5.85 12.51
N THR A 98 -5.95 6.35 13.62
CA THR A 98 -7.03 5.65 14.32
C THR A 98 -8.35 5.59 13.54
N ALA A 99 -8.48 6.40 12.46
CA ALA A 99 -9.70 6.51 11.69
C ALA A 99 -9.87 5.39 10.65
N PHE A 100 -9.02 4.37 10.67
CA PHE A 100 -9.19 3.23 9.78
C PHE A 100 -8.74 1.87 10.29
N GLN A 101 -9.41 0.88 9.72
CA GLN A 101 -9.13 -0.53 9.92
C GLN A 101 -9.24 -1.23 8.57
N VAL A 102 -8.21 -1.98 8.20
CA VAL A 102 -8.20 -2.88 7.06
C VAL A 102 -8.49 -4.30 7.56
N HIS A 103 -9.11 -5.13 6.71
CA HIS A 103 -9.45 -6.50 7.07
C HIS A 103 -8.18 -7.31 7.39
N ASP A 104 -8.22 -8.16 8.41
CA ASP A 104 -7.05 -8.92 8.90
C ASP A 104 -6.51 -9.91 7.85
N ASP A 105 -7.36 -10.35 6.91
CA ASP A 105 -6.96 -11.18 5.76
C ASP A 105 -6.01 -10.46 4.79
N ILE A 106 -5.89 -9.13 4.88
CA ILE A 106 -4.88 -8.40 4.11
C ILE A 106 -3.58 -8.45 4.89
N LEU A 107 -2.75 -9.43 4.54
CA LEU A 107 -1.44 -9.67 5.13
C LEU A 107 -0.33 -8.86 4.46
N LEU A 108 0.85 -8.81 5.08
CA LEU A 108 2.04 -8.16 4.54
C LEU A 108 2.47 -8.72 3.19
N GLN A 109 2.30 -10.02 2.94
CA GLN A 109 2.60 -10.61 1.64
C GLN A 109 1.84 -9.96 0.47
N HIS A 110 0.70 -9.32 0.75
CA HIS A 110 -0.09 -8.63 -0.27
C HIS A 110 0.37 -7.19 -0.55
N THR A 111 1.43 -6.70 0.11
CA THR A 111 1.85 -5.29 0.04
C THR A 111 2.23 -4.87 -1.38
N TYR A 112 3.08 -5.66 -2.05
CA TYR A 112 3.61 -5.28 -3.36
C TYR A 112 2.54 -5.37 -4.46
N MET A 113 1.74 -6.43 -4.48
CA MET A 113 0.59 -6.53 -5.40
C MET A 113 -0.44 -5.40 -5.19
N THR A 114 -0.69 -5.00 -3.93
CA THR A 114 -1.56 -3.86 -3.63
C THR A 114 -0.97 -2.57 -4.18
N LEU A 115 0.33 -2.34 -3.94
CA LEU A 115 1.06 -1.18 -4.46
C LEU A 115 0.95 -1.10 -5.99
N CYS A 116 1.28 -2.17 -6.70
CA CYS A 116 1.20 -2.22 -8.16
C CYS A 116 -0.23 -2.00 -8.68
N GLY A 117 -1.24 -2.56 -8.01
CA GLY A 117 -2.65 -2.33 -8.31
C GLY A 117 -3.06 -0.86 -8.17
N LEU A 118 -2.60 -0.18 -7.11
CA LEU A 118 -2.86 1.24 -6.89
C LEU A 118 -2.12 2.13 -7.89
N GLU A 119 -0.85 1.84 -8.20
CA GLU A 119 -0.08 2.56 -9.22
C GLU A 119 -0.77 2.51 -10.59
N ARG A 120 -1.28 1.33 -10.98
CA ARG A 120 -2.07 1.17 -12.21
C ARG A 120 -3.33 2.04 -12.21
N GLN A 121 -4.12 2.01 -11.14
CA GLN A 121 -5.32 2.84 -11.01
C GLN A 121 -5.00 4.34 -11.07
N TYR A 122 -3.92 4.76 -10.41
CA TYR A 122 -3.49 6.15 -10.37
C TYR A 122 -3.05 6.66 -11.76
N GLN A 123 -2.23 5.89 -12.46
CA GLN A 123 -1.80 6.21 -13.83
C GLN A 123 -2.98 6.29 -14.80
N MET A 124 -3.97 5.39 -14.69
CA MET A 124 -5.18 5.43 -15.51
C MET A 124 -5.97 6.71 -15.27
N ARG A 125 -6.18 7.12 -14.01
CA ARG A 125 -6.92 8.36 -13.69
C ARG A 125 -6.22 9.59 -14.26
N ASN A 126 -4.91 9.69 -14.11
CA ASN A 126 -4.15 10.86 -14.58
C ASN A 126 -4.08 10.94 -16.12
N LYS A 127 -4.06 9.80 -16.82
CA LYS A 127 -4.14 9.78 -18.30
C LYS A 127 -5.49 10.27 -18.84
N HIS A 128 -6.57 10.10 -18.08
CA HIS A 128 -7.92 10.55 -18.48
C HIS A 128 -8.20 12.02 -18.15
N GLN A 129 -7.41 12.65 -17.27
CA GLN A 129 -7.51 14.07 -16.93
C GLN A 129 -6.67 14.99 -17.83
N SER A 130 -5.71 14.44 -18.57
CA SER A 130 -4.83 15.17 -19.50
C SER A 130 -5.35 15.20 -20.96
N LYS A 131 -6.64 14.91 -21.17
CA LYS A 131 -7.34 15.00 -22.46
C LYS A 131 -8.50 15.97 -22.35
#